data_AF-A0A8J3Q7S1-F1
#
_entry.id   AF-A0A8J3Q7S1-F1
#
_cell.length_a   1.000
_cell.length_b   1.000
_cell.length_c   1.000
_cell.angle_alpha   90.00
_cell.angle_beta   90.00
_cell.angle_gamma   90.00
#
_symmetry.space_group_name_H-M   'P 1'
#
loop_
_entity.id
_entity.type
_entity.pdbx_description
1 polymer ?
#
loop_
_entity_poly.entity_id
_entity_poly.type
_entity_poly.pdbx_seq_one_letter_code
_entity_poly.pdbx_strand_id
1 'polypeptide(L)'
;MALTKKRLAALVGAAVMATTATLGIASPAQAAYDAKYCNINGLGWECTTIDIPPHSSQHWVKVTFDAKERGCGVKWKVYDTGNGVLVGSGDSGSEATISKTIYGLYGRYKAYFVRTGGFPCGGEGAIRNFT
;
A
#
# COMPACT_ATOMS: atom_id res chain seq x y z
N MET A 1 -73.65 -13.82 52.04
CA MET A 1 -72.62 -14.65 52.72
C MET A 1 -71.25 -14.25 52.19
N ALA A 2 -70.32 -13.98 53.10
CA ALA A 2 -68.96 -13.52 52.84
C ALA A 2 -68.08 -14.61 52.18
N LEU A 3 -67.04 -14.23 51.43
CA LEU A 3 -65.62 -14.40 51.82
C LEU A 3 -64.63 -14.07 50.68
N THR A 4 -64.06 -12.87 50.75
CA THR A 4 -62.62 -12.50 50.80
C THR A 4 -61.53 -13.19 49.94
N LYS A 5 -60.55 -12.32 49.54
CA LYS A 5 -59.07 -12.51 49.38
C LYS A 5 -58.63 -13.10 48.01
N LYS A 6 -57.65 -12.56 47.27
CA LYS A 6 -56.30 -12.07 47.64
C LYS A 6 -55.71 -11.16 46.55
N ARG A 7 -54.76 -10.34 46.99
CA ARG A 7 -53.90 -9.37 46.28
C ARG A 7 -53.13 -9.98 45.11
N LEU A 8 -52.76 -9.15 44.13
CA LEU A 8 -51.44 -9.18 43.46
C LEU A 8 -51.17 -7.82 42.79
N ALA A 9 -50.06 -7.21 43.21
CA ALA A 9 -49.50 -5.99 42.64
C ALA A 9 -48.69 -6.33 41.38
N ALA A 10 -48.60 -5.39 40.43
CA ALA A 10 -47.52 -5.39 39.44
C ALA A 10 -47.19 -3.95 39.05
N LEU A 11 -46.02 -3.52 39.51
CA LEU A 11 -45.27 -2.37 39.01
C LEU A 11 -44.93 -2.59 37.53
N VAL A 12 -45.07 -1.57 36.70
CA VAL A 12 -44.30 -1.46 35.45
C VAL A 12 -43.77 -0.03 35.36
N GLY A 13 -42.53 0.14 35.83
CA GLY A 13 -41.75 1.36 35.64
C GLY A 13 -41.23 1.43 34.21
N ALA A 14 -41.47 2.57 33.56
CA ALA A 14 -40.93 2.88 32.24
C ALA A 14 -39.49 3.36 32.38
N ALA A 15 -38.53 2.56 31.92
CA ALA A 15 -37.14 2.98 31.76
C ALA A 15 -36.96 3.61 30.38
N VAL A 16 -36.80 4.93 30.34
CA VAL A 16 -36.42 5.68 29.13
C VAL A 16 -34.92 5.52 28.93
N MET A 17 -34.52 4.70 27.95
CA MET A 17 -33.12 4.60 27.53
C MET A 17 -32.78 5.76 26.59
N ALA A 18 -32.01 6.72 27.09
CA ALA A 18 -31.36 7.73 26.26
C ALA A 18 -30.15 7.09 25.58
N THR A 19 -30.25 6.86 24.27
CA THR A 19 -29.12 6.45 23.42
C THR A 19 -28.24 7.67 23.15
N THR A 20 -27.13 7.77 23.86
CA THR A 20 -26.05 8.70 23.54
C THR A 20 -25.35 8.23 22.26
N ALA A 21 -25.60 8.92 21.15
CA ALA A 21 -24.84 8.75 19.91
C ALA A 21 -23.43 9.31 20.13
N THR A 22 -22.45 8.44 20.35
CA THR A 22 -21.04 8.80 20.30
C THR A 22 -20.67 9.11 18.85
N LEU A 23 -20.53 10.40 18.54
CA LEU A 23 -19.85 10.88 17.33
C LEU A 23 -18.39 10.42 17.41
N GLY A 24 -18.12 9.25 16.84
CA GLY A 24 -16.77 8.75 16.64
C GLY A 24 -16.02 9.73 15.75
N ILE A 25 -15.11 10.48 16.35
CA ILE A 25 -14.15 11.32 15.64
C ILE A 25 -13.32 10.34 14.81
N ALA A 26 -13.56 10.28 13.50
CA ALA A 26 -12.72 9.50 12.61
C ALA A 26 -11.33 10.13 12.63
N SER A 27 -10.39 9.50 13.35
CA SER A 27 -8.99 9.88 13.30
C SER A 27 -8.57 9.97 11.83
N PRO A 28 -7.86 11.02 11.41
CA PRO A 28 -7.34 11.06 10.05
C PRO A 28 -6.48 9.82 9.86
N ALA A 29 -6.84 8.97 8.91
CA ALA A 29 -6.02 7.82 8.55
C ALA A 29 -4.63 8.36 8.21
N GLN A 30 -3.64 8.12 9.07
CA GLN A 30 -2.25 8.37 8.71
C GLN A 30 -1.98 7.55 7.45
N ALA A 31 -1.84 8.24 6.31
CA ALA A 31 -1.45 7.61 5.08
C ALA A 31 -0.12 6.92 5.32
N ALA A 32 -0.10 5.59 5.21
CA ALA A 32 1.09 4.80 5.45
C ALA A 32 2.17 5.24 4.45
N TYR A 33 3.20 5.88 4.98
CA TYR A 33 4.50 5.92 4.33
C TYR A 33 4.97 4.48 4.22
N ASP A 34 5.05 3.98 2.99
CA ASP A 34 5.28 2.57 2.70
C ASP A 34 6.35 2.44 1.60
N ALA A 35 7.09 1.35 1.68
CA ALA A 35 8.07 0.93 0.70
C ALA A 35 7.90 -0.57 0.49
N LYS A 36 7.67 -0.97 -0.76
CA LYS A 36 7.63 -2.37 -1.16
C LYS A 36 8.86 -2.69 -1.98
N TYR A 37 9.52 -3.79 -1.59
CA TYR A 37 10.79 -4.22 -2.14
C TYR A 37 10.62 -5.51 -2.93
N CYS A 38 11.50 -5.73 -3.89
CA CYS A 38 11.71 -7.02 -4.52
C CYS A 38 13.21 -7.19 -4.83
N ASN A 39 13.67 -8.43 -4.91
CA ASN A 39 15.08 -8.71 -5.13
C ASN A 39 15.28 -9.47 -6.45
N ILE A 40 16.25 -9.02 -7.24
CA ILE A 40 16.84 -9.80 -8.32
C ILE A 40 18.13 -10.40 -7.73
N ASN A 41 18.11 -11.69 -7.42
CA ASN A 41 19.32 -12.40 -6.99
C ASN A 41 20.17 -12.79 -8.22
N GLY A 42 21.41 -13.22 -8.03
CA GLY A 42 22.31 -13.55 -9.14
C GLY A 42 21.73 -14.57 -10.14
N LEU A 43 20.82 -15.44 -9.70
CA LEU A 43 20.14 -16.44 -10.55
C LEU A 43 18.82 -15.92 -11.16
N GLY A 44 18.22 -14.90 -10.56
CA GLY A 44 16.96 -14.30 -10.95
C GLY A 44 17.14 -13.29 -12.08
N TRP A 45 16.18 -13.26 -12.98
CA TRP A 45 16.17 -12.33 -14.12
C TRP A 45 15.19 -11.17 -13.94
N GLU A 46 14.20 -11.32 -13.06
CA GLU A 46 13.17 -10.33 -12.83
C GLU A 46 12.66 -10.36 -11.39
N CYS A 47 12.06 -9.25 -10.95
CA CYS A 47 11.32 -9.19 -9.70
C CYS A 47 10.15 -8.21 -9.82
N THR A 48 9.13 -8.43 -8.99
CA THR A 48 7.93 -7.58 -8.92
C THR A 48 7.66 -7.21 -7.48
N THR A 49 7.33 -5.94 -7.22
CA THR A 49 6.92 -5.49 -5.88
C THR A 49 5.46 -5.83 -5.59
N ILE A 50 5.09 -5.85 -4.31
CA ILE A 50 3.69 -5.70 -3.91
C ILE A 50 3.22 -4.29 -4.32
N ASP A 51 1.91 -4.12 -4.50
CA ASP A 51 1.33 -2.83 -4.80
C ASP A 51 1.30 -1.86 -3.60
N ILE A 52 1.37 -0.58 -3.90
CA ILE A 52 1.38 0.52 -2.93
C ILE A 52 0.47 1.66 -3.41
N PRO A 53 -0.23 2.38 -2.51
CA PRO A 53 -0.86 3.64 -2.88
C PRO A 53 0.19 4.75 -3.14
N PRO A 54 -0.13 5.79 -3.91
CA PRO A 54 0.73 6.93 -4.12
C PRO A 54 0.86 7.78 -2.84
N HIS A 55 1.81 8.71 -2.84
CA HIS A 55 1.98 9.68 -1.77
C HIS A 55 0.67 10.45 -1.58
N SER A 56 0.17 10.51 -0.35
CA SER A 56 -1.20 10.93 -0.06
C SER A 56 -1.56 12.35 -0.52
N SER A 57 -0.65 13.31 -0.37
CA SER A 57 -0.89 14.71 -0.74
C SER A 57 -0.34 15.11 -2.11
N GLN A 58 0.73 14.46 -2.58
CA GLN A 58 1.45 14.87 -3.78
C GLN A 58 1.25 13.91 -4.96
N HIS A 59 0.50 12.81 -4.76
CA HIS A 59 0.07 11.90 -5.82
C HIS A 59 1.23 11.34 -6.67
N TRP A 60 2.27 10.83 -6.01
CA TRP A 60 3.42 10.23 -6.69
C TRP A 60 3.87 8.89 -6.11
N VAL A 61 4.61 8.12 -6.90
CA VAL A 61 5.43 7.00 -6.41
C VAL A 61 6.87 7.18 -6.87
N LYS A 62 7.82 6.76 -6.04
CA LYS A 62 9.25 6.75 -6.32
C LYS A 62 9.69 5.32 -6.55
N VAL A 63 10.26 5.05 -7.72
CA VAL A 63 10.86 3.78 -8.10
C VAL A 63 12.35 3.88 -7.87
N THR A 64 12.92 2.92 -7.17
CA THR A 64 14.36 2.80 -7.01
C THR A 64 14.82 1.39 -7.37
N PHE A 65 16.07 1.28 -7.77
CA PHE A 65 16.77 0.01 -7.87
C PHE A 65 18.20 0.25 -7.46
N ASP A 66 18.70 -0.58 -6.55
CA ASP A 66 20.05 -0.55 -6.05
C ASP A 66 20.74 -1.86 -6.42
N ALA A 67 21.61 -1.82 -7.42
CA ALA A 67 22.41 -2.96 -7.80
C ALA A 67 23.52 -3.21 -6.79
N LYS A 68 23.82 -4.48 -6.57
CA LYS A 68 24.88 -4.90 -5.65
C LYS A 68 26.24 -4.95 -6.32
N GLU A 69 26.27 -5.17 -7.64
CA GLU A 69 27.50 -5.29 -8.42
C GLU A 69 27.62 -4.19 -9.50
N ARG A 70 28.86 -3.84 -9.89
CA ARG A 70 29.10 -2.90 -11.00
C ARG A 70 28.78 -3.56 -12.34
N GLY A 71 28.23 -2.79 -13.28
CA GLY A 71 27.82 -3.29 -14.61
C GLY A 71 26.47 -4.00 -14.62
N CYS A 72 25.76 -4.00 -13.49
CA CYS A 72 24.36 -4.40 -13.42
C CYS A 72 23.48 -3.33 -14.04
N GLY A 73 22.64 -3.74 -14.98
CA GLY A 73 21.57 -2.92 -15.52
C GLY A 73 20.20 -3.47 -15.16
N VAL A 74 19.20 -2.59 -15.14
CA VAL A 74 17.80 -2.96 -14.95
C VAL A 74 16.89 -2.14 -15.87
N LYS A 75 15.95 -2.82 -16.51
CA LYS A 75 14.74 -2.22 -17.07
C LYS A 75 13.65 -2.25 -16.04
N TRP A 76 12.93 -1.16 -15.89
CA TRP A 76 11.85 -1.07 -14.91
C TRP A 76 10.57 -0.56 -15.55
N LYS A 77 9.44 -0.99 -15.01
CA LYS A 77 8.09 -0.58 -15.40
C LYS A 77 7.22 -0.44 -14.16
N VAL A 78 6.29 0.51 -14.17
CA VAL A 78 5.28 0.69 -13.13
C VAL A 78 3.92 0.58 -13.76
N TYR A 79 3.08 -0.27 -13.17
CA TYR A 79 1.72 -0.48 -13.63
C TYR A 79 0.72 -0.08 -12.56
N ASP A 80 -0.39 0.53 -13.00
CA ASP A 80 -1.61 0.63 -12.21
C ASP A 80 -2.24 -0.77 -12.10
N THR A 81 -2.49 -1.22 -10.88
CA THR A 81 -3.00 -2.58 -10.62
C THR A 81 -4.50 -2.74 -10.83
N GLY A 82 -5.25 -1.63 -10.91
CA GLY A 82 -6.70 -1.67 -11.13
C GLY A 82 -7.07 -1.87 -12.61
N ASN A 83 -6.27 -1.32 -13.52
CA ASN A 83 -6.55 -1.35 -14.97
C ASN A 83 -5.40 -1.90 -15.83
N GLY A 84 -4.23 -2.18 -15.24
CA GLY A 84 -3.07 -2.72 -15.95
C GLY A 84 -2.32 -1.70 -16.83
N VAL A 85 -2.62 -0.40 -16.71
CA VAL A 85 -1.99 0.65 -17.51
C VAL A 85 -0.54 0.86 -17.06
N LEU A 86 0.38 0.95 -18.03
CA LEU A 86 1.76 1.35 -17.81
C LEU A 86 1.82 2.85 -17.51
N VAL A 87 2.24 3.23 -16.30
CA VAL A 87 2.31 4.63 -15.86
C VAL A 87 3.73 5.20 -15.85
N GLY A 88 4.74 4.33 -15.94
CA GLY A 88 6.13 4.76 -16.06
C GLY A 88 7.04 3.60 -16.42
N SER A 89 8.14 3.90 -17.11
CA SER A 89 9.17 2.92 -17.42
C SER A 89 10.52 3.58 -17.67
N GLY A 90 11.57 2.78 -17.64
CA GLY A 90 12.91 3.22 -18.00
C GLY A 90 13.91 2.07 -18.00
N ASP A 91 15.17 2.44 -18.24
CA ASP A 91 16.33 1.56 -18.28
C ASP A 91 17.47 2.25 -17.53
N SER A 92 18.18 1.54 -16.68
CA SER A 92 19.38 2.05 -16.00
C SER A 92 20.63 1.94 -16.87
N GLY A 93 20.57 1.26 -18.02
CA GLY A 93 21.75 0.97 -18.82
C GLY A 93 22.76 0.18 -18.00
N SER A 94 23.99 0.69 -17.87
CA SER A 94 25.02 0.13 -16.99
C SER A 94 25.13 0.84 -15.64
N GLU A 95 24.19 1.74 -15.34
CA GLU A 95 24.12 2.42 -14.05
C GLU A 95 23.60 1.45 -12.99
N ALA A 96 24.38 1.33 -11.91
CA ALA A 96 24.08 0.43 -10.80
C ALA A 96 22.83 0.85 -10.01
N THR A 97 22.46 2.14 -10.04
CA THR A 97 21.35 2.64 -9.22
C THR A 97 20.43 3.55 -10.03
N ILE A 98 19.12 3.40 -9.84
CA ILE A 98 18.11 4.33 -10.37
C ILE A 98 17.24 4.87 -9.25
N SER A 99 16.76 6.10 -9.45
CA SER A 99 15.75 6.74 -8.62
C SER A 99 14.90 7.65 -9.50
N LYS A 100 13.60 7.33 -9.66
CA LYS A 100 12.67 8.05 -10.52
C LYS A 100 11.32 8.22 -9.84
N THR A 101 10.78 9.45 -9.89
CA THR A 101 9.46 9.77 -9.33
C THR A 101 8.44 9.93 -10.45
N ILE A 102 7.28 9.30 -10.30
CA ILE A 102 6.14 9.36 -11.22
C ILE A 102 5.00 10.09 -10.50
N TYR A 103 4.53 11.20 -11.06
CA TYR A 103 3.48 12.05 -10.50
C TYR A 103 2.13 11.84 -11.18
N GLY A 104 1.06 12.41 -10.61
CA GLY A 104 -0.29 12.38 -11.18
C GLY A 104 -1.03 11.06 -10.96
N LEU A 105 -0.75 10.39 -9.85
CA LEU A 105 -1.17 9.02 -9.57
C LEU A 105 -2.30 8.96 -8.53
N TYR A 106 -3.37 8.22 -8.84
CA TYR A 106 -4.57 8.10 -7.99
C TYR A 106 -5.02 6.65 -7.67
N GLY A 107 -4.48 5.64 -8.36
CA GLY A 107 -4.74 4.22 -8.10
C GLY A 107 -3.77 3.54 -7.12
N ARG A 108 -3.46 2.27 -7.37
CA ARG A 108 -2.43 1.50 -6.66
C ARG A 108 -1.43 0.96 -7.67
N TYR A 109 -0.17 0.89 -7.28
CA TYR A 109 0.92 0.70 -8.24
C TYR A 109 1.90 -0.35 -7.78
N LYS A 110 2.40 -1.13 -8.72
CA LYS A 110 3.52 -2.06 -8.49
C LYS A 110 4.61 -1.82 -9.52
N ALA A 111 5.85 -2.06 -9.12
CA ALA A 111 7.00 -1.97 -9.99
C ALA A 111 7.47 -3.36 -10.41
N TYR A 112 7.88 -3.47 -11.66
CA TYR A 112 8.50 -4.63 -12.28
C TYR A 112 9.91 -4.26 -12.69
N PHE A 113 10.85 -5.14 -12.40
CA PHE A 113 12.26 -4.96 -12.70
C PHE A 113 12.76 -6.17 -13.46
N VAL A 114 13.48 -5.94 -14.55
CA VAL A 114 14.08 -6.98 -15.39
C VAL A 114 15.55 -6.65 -15.56
N ARG A 115 16.40 -7.59 -15.20
CA ARG A 115 17.84 -7.50 -15.30
C ARG A 115 18.29 -7.39 -16.76
N THR A 116 19.24 -6.49 -17.04
CA THR A 116 19.85 -6.34 -18.37
C THR A 116 21.36 -6.61 -18.40
N GLY A 117 22.01 -6.77 -17.24
CA GLY A 117 23.44 -7.10 -17.12
C GLY A 117 23.78 -8.59 -17.21
N GLY A 118 25.08 -8.89 -17.30
CA GLY A 118 25.64 -10.26 -17.33
C GLY A 118 25.83 -10.89 -15.94
N PHE A 119 25.77 -12.21 -15.85
CA PHE A 119 25.89 -12.95 -14.59
C PHE A 119 27.31 -12.85 -13.97
N PRO A 120 27.45 -12.79 -12.63
CA PRO A 120 26.41 -12.63 -11.61
C PRO A 120 26.07 -11.14 -11.40
N CYS A 121 24.80 -10.78 -11.61
CA CYS A 121 24.29 -9.45 -11.29
C CYS A 121 22.95 -9.55 -10.56
N GLY A 122 22.77 -8.67 -9.57
CA GLY A 122 21.56 -8.58 -8.77
C GLY A 122 21.38 -7.22 -8.13
N GLY A 123 20.28 -7.07 -7.41
CA GLY A 123 19.93 -5.81 -6.79
C GLY A 123 18.59 -5.87 -6.08
N GLU A 124 18.25 -4.77 -5.44
CA GLU A 124 16.97 -4.57 -4.78
C GLU A 124 16.20 -3.48 -5.51
N GLY A 125 15.04 -3.83 -6.04
CA GLY A 125 14.07 -2.87 -6.57
C GLY A 125 13.09 -2.46 -5.49
N ALA A 126 12.66 -1.21 -5.49
CA ALA A 126 11.62 -0.73 -4.59
C ALA A 126 10.64 0.24 -5.28
N ILE A 127 9.42 0.25 -4.77
CA ILE A 127 8.43 1.32 -5.01
C ILE A 127 8.05 1.93 -3.66
N ARG A 128 8.09 3.26 -3.58
CA ARG A 128 7.92 4.02 -2.33
C ARG A 128 6.98 5.19 -2.54
N ASN A 129 6.30 5.60 -1.48
CA ASN A 129 5.45 6.80 -1.47
C ASN A 129 5.90 7.84 -0.42
N PHE A 130 7.16 7.77 0.00
CA PHE A 130 7.79 8.70 0.95
C PHE A 130 9.23 9.04 0.54
N THR A 131 9.72 10.18 1.04
CA THR A 131 11.06 10.69 0.71
C THR A 131 12.13 9.99 1.51
#